data_AF-A0A392NPG5-F1
#
_entry.id   AF-A0A392NPG5-F1
#
_cell.length_a   1.000
_cell.length_b   1.000
_cell.length_c   1.000
_cell.angle_alpha   90.00
_cell.angle_beta   90.00
_cell.angle_gamma   90.00
#
_symmetry.space_group_name_H-M   'P 1'
#
loop_
_entity.id
_entity.type
_entity.pdbx_description
1 polymer ?
#
loop_
_entity_poly.entity_id
_entity_poly.type
_entity_poly.pdbx_seq_one_letter_code
_entity_poly.pdbx_strand_id
1 'polypeptide(L)'
;MGVIQSHGHSPAPAVGSCGGGGKIVAKNNSVFRLAPPTTVGGVGLSQRYANVILFTERIVHASAAIGDDARKLLYEMLPERLKMKLGGKLRKMWLKLEENSEDEEENQEKWTMSERRGAAEEVMDWLAPLANDTLKWQAERNLEKQKFETKPTVLLLQTLHYSNLEKVEDALVDVLVGLSCIYWNQKQW
;
A
#
# COMPACT_ATOMS: atom_id res chain seq x y z
N MET A 1 -5.78 -92.64 -18.58
CA MET A 1 -4.46 -92.15 -18.11
C MET A 1 -4.28 -90.74 -18.65
N GLY A 2 -3.79 -89.80 -17.84
CA GLY A 2 -3.31 -88.49 -18.30
C GLY A 2 -4.16 -87.28 -17.89
N VAL A 3 -3.91 -86.79 -16.68
CA VAL A 3 -4.23 -85.44 -16.15
C VAL A 3 -3.34 -84.43 -16.91
N ILE A 4 -3.72 -83.15 -17.13
CA ILE A 4 -3.28 -81.99 -16.32
C ILE A 4 -4.04 -80.71 -16.76
N GLN A 5 -4.31 -79.88 -15.74
CA GLN A 5 -4.96 -78.57 -15.65
C GLN A 5 -4.24 -77.48 -16.50
N SER A 6 -4.79 -76.29 -16.80
CA SER A 6 -5.14 -75.31 -15.76
C SER A 6 -5.51 -73.90 -16.31
N HIS A 7 -6.23 -73.17 -15.43
CA HIS A 7 -6.43 -71.71 -15.29
C HIS A 7 -7.40 -70.97 -16.22
N GLY A 8 -8.39 -70.34 -15.56
CA GLY A 8 -9.48 -69.59 -16.16
C GLY A 8 -9.43 -68.08 -15.91
N HIS A 9 -10.48 -67.41 -16.35
CA HIS A 9 -10.82 -66.04 -15.99
C HIS A 9 -12.32 -65.82 -16.28
N SER A 10 -13.07 -65.31 -15.29
CA SER A 10 -14.42 -64.77 -15.46
C SER A 10 -14.38 -63.26 -15.19
N PRO A 11 -15.07 -62.41 -15.94
CA PRO A 11 -15.31 -61.03 -15.51
C PRO A 11 -16.72 -60.86 -14.94
N ALA A 12 -16.80 -60.21 -13.78
CA ALA A 12 -18.01 -59.66 -13.17
C ALA A 12 -18.22 -58.19 -13.59
N PRO A 13 -19.44 -57.62 -13.46
CA PRO A 13 -19.76 -56.24 -13.82
C PRO A 13 -19.62 -55.27 -12.64
N ALA A 14 -19.27 -54.00 -12.89
CA ALA A 14 -19.30 -52.96 -11.85
C ALA A 14 -19.72 -51.57 -12.40
N VAL A 15 -20.96 -51.20 -12.08
CA VAL A 15 -21.41 -49.92 -11.50
C VAL A 15 -20.56 -48.66 -11.81
N GLY A 16 -21.08 -47.80 -12.69
CA GLY A 16 -20.68 -46.39 -12.80
C GLY A 16 -21.64 -45.50 -12.00
N SER A 17 -21.16 -44.98 -10.87
CA SER A 17 -21.87 -44.08 -9.98
C SER A 17 -21.83 -42.63 -10.50
N CYS A 18 -23.01 -42.00 -10.63
CA CYS A 18 -23.20 -40.63 -11.06
C CYS A 18 -22.94 -39.66 -9.89
N GLY A 19 -21.71 -39.21 -9.71
CA GLY A 19 -21.34 -38.18 -8.72
C GLY A 19 -21.51 -36.76 -9.27
N GLY A 20 -22.74 -36.30 -9.43
CA GLY A 20 -23.06 -34.89 -9.70
C GLY A 20 -23.10 -34.08 -8.41
N GLY A 21 -22.00 -33.42 -8.04
CA GLY A 21 -21.91 -32.55 -6.88
C GLY A 21 -21.09 -31.31 -7.20
N GLY A 22 -21.74 -30.33 -7.82
CA GLY A 22 -21.12 -29.08 -8.27
C GLY A 22 -20.50 -28.26 -7.14
N LYS A 23 -19.22 -27.91 -7.33
CA LYS A 23 -18.52 -26.69 -6.91
C LYS A 23 -19.30 -25.77 -5.94
N ILE A 24 -19.09 -25.94 -4.65
CA ILE A 24 -19.20 -24.86 -3.66
C ILE A 24 -17.78 -24.30 -3.49
N VAL A 25 -17.29 -23.57 -4.49
CA VAL A 25 -15.96 -22.94 -4.42
C VAL A 25 -16.13 -21.42 -4.37
N ALA A 26 -15.80 -20.85 -3.21
CA ALA A 26 -15.41 -19.46 -2.94
C ALA A 26 -16.44 -18.34 -3.20
N LYS A 27 -17.40 -18.14 -2.27
CA LYS A 27 -18.23 -16.91 -2.20
C LYS A 27 -17.70 -15.83 -1.23
N ASN A 28 -16.69 -16.16 -0.44
CA ASN A 28 -16.28 -15.42 0.76
C ASN A 28 -15.31 -14.25 0.51
N ASN A 29 -14.94 -13.95 -0.75
CA ASN A 29 -14.02 -12.86 -1.08
C ASN A 29 -14.54 -11.92 -2.19
N SER A 30 -15.85 -11.93 -2.46
CA SER A 30 -16.46 -11.05 -3.49
C SER A 30 -16.20 -9.57 -3.19
N VAL A 31 -16.30 -9.19 -1.92
CA VAL A 31 -16.10 -7.81 -1.45
C VAL A 31 -14.74 -7.25 -1.81
N PHE A 32 -13.67 -8.05 -1.78
CA PHE A 32 -12.35 -7.56 -2.17
C PHE A 32 -12.31 -7.04 -3.62
N ARG A 33 -13.10 -7.63 -4.52
CA ARG A 33 -13.19 -7.25 -5.95
C ARG A 33 -14.18 -6.13 -6.24
N LEU A 34 -14.88 -5.61 -5.23
CA LEU A 34 -15.86 -4.53 -5.40
C LEU A 34 -15.24 -3.14 -5.35
N ALA A 35 -13.95 -3.03 -5.02
CA ALA A 35 -13.25 -1.76 -4.97
C ALA A 35 -13.20 -1.11 -6.37
N PRO A 36 -13.77 0.10 -6.55
CA PRO A 36 -13.69 0.83 -7.82
C PRO A 36 -12.24 1.17 -8.19
N PRO A 37 -11.92 1.37 -9.48
CA PRO A 37 -10.57 1.77 -9.92
C PRO A 37 -10.13 3.16 -9.41
N THR A 38 -11.03 3.92 -8.79
CA THR A 38 -10.74 5.18 -8.11
C THR A 38 -10.21 5.00 -6.69
N THR A 39 -10.16 3.77 -6.16
CA THR A 39 -9.63 3.47 -4.82
C THR A 39 -8.28 2.79 -4.88
N VAL A 40 -7.52 2.88 -3.78
CA VAL A 40 -6.18 2.28 -3.68
C VAL A 40 -6.22 0.75 -3.88
N GLY A 41 -7.25 0.10 -3.36
CA GLY A 41 -7.47 -1.33 -3.53
C GLY A 41 -7.94 -1.74 -4.92
N GLY A 42 -8.74 -0.90 -5.58
CA GLY A 42 -9.19 -1.17 -6.95
C GLY A 42 -8.06 -1.16 -7.97
N VAL A 43 -7.03 -0.34 -7.75
CA VAL A 43 -5.79 -0.35 -8.56
C VAL A 43 -4.75 -1.37 -8.06
N GLY A 44 -5.05 -2.12 -6.98
CA GLY A 44 -4.17 -3.16 -6.45
C GLY A 44 -2.91 -2.65 -5.74
N LEU A 45 -2.90 -1.40 -5.26
CA LEU A 45 -1.71 -0.77 -4.67
C LEU A 45 -1.77 -0.64 -3.14
N SER A 46 -2.78 -1.18 -2.46
CA SER A 46 -2.99 -1.02 -1.00
C SER A 46 -1.73 -1.30 -0.18
N GLN A 47 -1.05 -2.43 -0.42
CA GLN A 47 0.18 -2.79 0.30
C GLN A 47 1.34 -1.84 -0.02
N ARG A 48 1.45 -1.38 -1.27
CA ARG A 48 2.52 -0.47 -1.70
C ARG A 48 2.37 0.90 -1.07
N TYR A 49 1.15 1.47 -1.06
CA TYR A 49 0.88 2.73 -0.37
C TYR A 49 1.03 2.60 1.15
N ALA A 50 0.61 1.48 1.75
CA ALA A 50 0.81 1.25 3.17
C ALA A 50 2.30 1.33 3.56
N ASN A 51 3.18 0.68 2.79
CA ASN A 51 4.62 0.75 3.03
C ASN A 51 5.18 2.17 2.88
N VAL A 52 4.72 2.93 1.87
CA VAL A 52 5.12 4.33 1.68
C VAL A 52 4.67 5.20 2.84
N ILE A 53 3.42 5.07 3.29
CA ILE A 53 2.86 5.83 4.42
C ILE A 53 3.68 5.58 5.68
N LEU A 54 3.88 4.30 6.07
CA LEU A 54 4.61 3.98 7.30
C LEU A 54 6.08 4.38 7.24
N PHE A 55 6.71 4.32 6.06
CA PHE A 55 8.07 4.82 5.92
C PHE A 55 8.12 6.35 6.05
N THR A 56 7.14 7.04 5.48
CA THR A 56 7.03 8.50 5.58
C THR A 56 6.73 8.93 7.02
N GLU A 57 5.84 8.24 7.74
CA GLU A 57 5.56 8.46 9.16
C GLU A 57 6.82 8.36 10.03
N ARG A 58 7.66 7.35 9.79
CA ARG A 58 8.94 7.20 10.50
C ARG A 58 9.88 8.38 10.25
N ILE A 59 9.89 8.88 9.02
CA ILE A 59 10.66 10.07 8.65
C ILE A 59 10.11 11.32 9.34
N VAL A 60 8.78 11.49 9.35
CA VAL A 60 8.10 12.62 10.00
C VAL A 60 8.39 12.65 11.50
N HIS A 61 8.48 11.50 12.17
CA HIS A 61 8.81 11.43 13.60
C HIS A 61 10.33 11.39 13.89
N ALA A 62 11.18 11.15 12.89
CA ALA A 62 12.62 11.11 13.09
C ALA A 62 13.14 12.51 13.47
N SER A 63 13.86 12.61 14.58
CA SER A 63 14.48 13.86 15.08
C SER A 63 15.77 14.20 14.30
N ALA A 64 16.42 13.21 13.71
CA ALA A 64 17.68 13.38 12.98
C ALA A 64 17.46 13.75 11.50
N ALA A 65 18.46 14.42 10.91
CA ALA A 65 18.53 14.66 9.47
C ALA A 65 18.43 13.32 8.72
N ILE A 66 17.45 13.22 7.80
CA ILE A 66 17.23 12.03 6.99
C ILE A 66 18.46 11.83 6.10
N GLY A 67 19.17 10.72 6.30
CA GLY A 67 20.31 10.35 5.46
C GLY A 67 19.92 10.21 3.98
N ASP A 68 20.88 10.47 3.10
CA ASP A 68 20.69 10.41 1.64
C ASP A 68 20.14 9.05 1.18
N ASP A 69 20.59 7.96 1.81
CA ASP A 69 20.10 6.61 1.55
C ASP A 69 18.61 6.43 1.87
N ALA A 70 18.13 6.99 2.99
CA ALA A 70 16.72 6.90 3.36
C ALA A 70 15.82 7.69 2.40
N ARG A 71 16.29 8.83 1.88
CA ARG A 71 15.56 9.59 0.85
C ARG A 71 15.50 8.84 -0.47
N LYS A 72 16.62 8.21 -0.87
CA LYS A 72 16.68 7.37 -2.07
C LYS A 72 15.71 6.19 -1.96
N LEU A 73 15.72 5.49 -0.83
CA LEU A 73 14.80 4.39 -0.56
C LEU A 73 13.33 4.84 -0.59
N LEU A 74 13.00 5.98 0.04
CA LEU A 74 11.66 6.57 -0.03
C LEU A 74 11.22 6.77 -1.48
N TYR A 75 12.06 7.42 -2.29
CA TYR A 75 11.75 7.71 -3.68
C TYR A 75 11.56 6.42 -4.51
N GLU A 76 12.39 5.40 -4.31
CA GLU A 76 12.28 4.10 -4.98
C GLU A 76 10.96 3.38 -4.64
N MET A 77 10.47 3.53 -3.40
CA MET A 77 9.20 2.94 -2.96
C MET A 77 7.96 3.64 -3.53
N LEU A 78 8.04 4.89 -3.99
CA LEU A 78 6.88 5.64 -4.47
C LEU A 78 6.28 5.00 -5.74
N PRO A 79 4.94 4.91 -5.87
CA PRO A 79 4.25 4.58 -7.12
C PRO A 79 4.60 5.56 -8.23
N GLU A 80 4.67 5.09 -9.47
CA GLU A 80 5.06 5.94 -10.61
C GLU A 80 4.13 7.15 -10.74
N ARG A 81 2.82 6.95 -10.53
CA ARG A 81 1.84 8.03 -10.47
C ARG A 81 2.15 9.05 -9.37
N LEU A 82 2.53 8.57 -8.19
CA LEU A 82 2.90 9.42 -7.05
C LEU A 82 4.21 10.19 -7.33
N LYS A 83 5.22 9.55 -7.96
CA LYS A 83 6.45 10.21 -8.40
C LYS A 83 6.18 11.34 -9.38
N MET A 84 5.33 11.10 -10.38
CA MET A 84 4.95 12.11 -11.35
C MET A 84 4.25 13.31 -10.69
N LYS A 85 3.28 13.06 -9.79
CA LYS A 85 2.62 14.13 -9.02
C LYS A 85 3.60 14.93 -8.17
N LEU A 86 4.45 14.23 -7.41
CA LEU A 86 5.47 14.84 -6.56
C LEU A 86 6.44 15.70 -7.38
N GLY A 87 6.99 15.14 -8.46
CA GLY A 87 7.91 15.85 -9.34
C GLY A 87 7.27 17.08 -9.98
N GLY A 88 6.01 16.99 -10.40
CA GLY A 88 5.25 18.13 -10.91
C GLY A 88 5.07 19.23 -9.86
N LYS A 89 4.76 18.86 -8.60
CA LYS A 89 4.56 19.83 -7.52
C LYS A 89 5.88 20.48 -7.06
N LEU A 90 6.95 19.70 -6.93
CA LEU A 90 8.28 20.20 -6.61
C LEU A 90 8.82 21.16 -7.69
N ARG A 91 8.67 20.81 -8.98
CA ARG A 91 9.07 21.71 -10.08
C ARG A 91 8.34 23.04 -10.04
N LYS A 92 7.01 23.03 -9.85
CA LYS A 92 6.22 24.27 -9.72
C LYS A 92 6.67 25.13 -8.55
N MET A 93 6.97 24.49 -7.41
CA MET A 93 7.47 25.17 -6.23
C MET A 93 8.85 25.81 -6.47
N TRP A 94 9.79 25.10 -7.10
CA TRP A 94 11.11 25.65 -7.42
C TRP A 94 11.04 26.80 -8.42
N LEU A 95 10.20 26.70 -9.46
CA LEU A 95 9.99 27.80 -10.40
C LEU A 95 9.45 29.06 -9.69
N LYS A 96 8.52 28.89 -8.75
CA LYS A 96 7.97 29.99 -7.96
C LYS A 96 9.05 30.65 -7.07
N LEU A 97 9.95 29.84 -6.50
CA LEU A 97 11.06 30.34 -5.69
C LEU A 97 12.07 31.15 -6.52
N GLU A 98 12.34 30.73 -7.76
CA GLU A 98 13.22 31.46 -8.68
C GLU A 98 12.60 32.79 -9.15
N GLU A 99 11.29 32.80 -9.45
CA GLU A 99 10.56 33.99 -9.93
C GLU A 99 10.35 35.06 -8.84
N ASN A 100 10.22 34.65 -7.58
CA ASN A 100 10.02 35.55 -6.44
C ASN A 100 11.32 36.16 -5.86
N SER A 101 12.47 35.92 -6.50
CA SER A 101 13.79 36.36 -6.00
C SER A 101 14.05 37.87 -6.12
N GLU A 102 13.13 38.64 -6.71
CA GLU A 102 13.36 40.08 -6.95
C GLU A 102 12.59 41.04 -6.03
N ASP A 103 11.42 40.71 -5.43
CA ASP A 103 10.68 41.74 -4.64
C ASP A 103 9.74 41.27 -3.49
N GLU A 104 9.57 39.97 -3.18
CA GLU A 104 8.63 39.54 -2.11
C GLU A 104 9.15 38.35 -1.26
N GLU A 105 10.36 38.47 -0.72
CA GLU A 105 10.98 37.41 0.11
C GLU A 105 10.25 37.12 1.45
N GLU A 106 9.33 37.98 1.92
CA GLU A 106 8.95 37.92 3.34
C GLU A 106 7.62 37.22 3.66
N ASN A 107 6.68 37.06 2.72
CA ASN A 107 5.28 36.79 3.14
C ASN A 107 4.63 35.45 2.76
N GLN A 108 5.16 34.64 1.82
CA GLN A 108 4.42 33.44 1.37
C GLN A 108 5.03 32.08 1.75
N GLU A 109 6.29 31.99 2.15
CA GLU A 109 6.95 30.67 2.31
C GLU A 109 7.67 30.43 3.64
N LYS A 110 7.53 31.34 4.60
CA LYS A 110 8.08 31.18 5.95
C LYS A 110 7.16 30.38 6.87
N TRP A 111 6.61 29.26 6.38
CA TRP A 111 6.26 28.21 7.32
C TRP A 111 7.54 27.71 7.95
N THR A 112 7.63 27.87 9.26
CA THR A 112 8.71 27.33 10.06
C THR A 112 8.78 25.82 9.85
N MET A 113 9.97 25.26 9.99
CA MET A 113 10.17 23.81 9.93
C MET A 113 9.20 23.05 10.86
N SER A 114 8.85 23.65 12.00
CA SER A 114 7.90 23.09 12.96
C SER A 114 6.47 23.00 12.42
N GLU A 115 5.98 24.02 11.72
CA GLU A 115 4.62 24.03 11.16
C GLU A 115 4.46 23.00 10.03
N ARG A 116 5.46 22.91 9.14
CA ARG A 116 5.46 21.90 8.07
C ARG A 116 5.52 20.48 8.63
N ARG A 117 6.29 20.27 9.70
CA ARG A 117 6.34 18.98 10.39
C ARG A 117 5.01 18.67 11.09
N GLY A 118 4.42 19.62 11.80
CA GLY A 118 3.13 19.43 12.47
C GLY A 118 2.00 19.10 11.48
N ALA A 119 1.95 19.76 10.32
CA ALA A 119 1.00 19.40 9.27
C ALA A 119 1.23 17.99 8.70
N ALA A 120 2.50 17.57 8.60
CA ALA A 120 2.83 16.20 8.20
C ALA A 120 2.43 15.16 9.24
N GLU A 121 2.59 15.47 10.53
CA GLU A 121 2.14 14.65 11.65
C GLU A 121 0.61 14.49 11.63
N GLU A 122 -0.13 15.59 11.47
CA GLU A 122 -1.60 15.56 11.36
C GLU A 122 -2.08 14.64 10.23
N VAL A 123 -1.41 14.67 9.07
CA VAL A 123 -1.74 13.77 7.95
C VAL A 123 -1.45 12.31 8.30
N MET A 124 -0.33 12.06 8.99
CA MET A 124 0.05 10.71 9.39
C MET A 124 -0.84 10.15 10.50
N ASP A 125 -1.37 10.98 11.40
CA ASP A 125 -2.26 10.53 12.48
C ASP A 125 -3.48 9.77 11.98
N TRP A 126 -4.02 10.13 10.81
CA TRP A 126 -5.13 9.40 10.21
C TRP A 126 -4.70 8.38 9.15
N LEU A 127 -3.59 8.59 8.41
CA LEU A 127 -3.11 7.63 7.40
C LEU A 127 -2.39 6.41 7.98
N ALA A 128 -1.59 6.59 9.03
CA ALA A 128 -0.75 5.54 9.59
C ALA A 128 -1.57 4.38 10.20
N PRO A 129 -2.69 4.59 10.91
CA PRO A 129 -3.53 3.50 11.37
C PRO A 129 -4.08 2.66 10.21
N LEU A 130 -4.56 3.30 9.13
CA LEU A 130 -5.06 2.62 7.93
C LEU A 130 -3.96 1.79 7.25
N ALA A 131 -2.73 2.30 7.20
CA ALA A 131 -1.58 1.61 6.62
C ALA A 131 -1.16 0.40 7.47
N ASN A 132 -1.11 0.54 8.80
CA ASN A 132 -0.86 -0.57 9.72
C ASN A 132 -1.91 -1.67 9.58
N ASP A 133 -3.19 -1.30 9.57
CA ASP A 133 -4.31 -2.22 9.37
C ASP A 133 -4.23 -2.91 8.01
N THR A 134 -3.79 -2.20 6.96
CA THR A 134 -3.56 -2.79 5.64
C THR A 134 -2.50 -3.89 5.67
N LEU A 135 -1.34 -3.64 6.30
CA LEU A 135 -0.28 -4.66 6.39
C LEU A 135 -0.69 -5.84 7.29
N LYS A 136 -1.36 -5.55 8.42
CA LYS A 136 -1.88 -6.57 9.32
C LYS A 136 -2.91 -7.46 8.62
N TRP A 137 -3.85 -6.88 7.88
CA TRP A 137 -4.83 -7.62 7.09
C TRP A 137 -4.17 -8.52 6.04
N GLN A 138 -3.13 -8.02 5.35
CA GLN A 138 -2.37 -8.83 4.38
C GLN A 138 -1.65 -10.01 5.06
N ALA A 139 -1.03 -9.78 6.22
CA ALA A 139 -0.34 -10.82 6.98
C ALA A 139 -1.31 -11.92 7.48
N GLU A 140 -2.46 -11.53 8.03
CA GLU A 140 -3.50 -12.47 8.47
C GLU A 140 -3.99 -13.35 7.33
N ARG A 141 -4.21 -12.79 6.13
CA ARG A 141 -4.60 -13.57 4.93
C ARG A 141 -3.49 -14.47 4.40
N ASN A 142 -2.23 -14.10 4.60
CA ASN A 142 -1.12 -14.99 4.26
C ASN A 142 -1.07 -16.20 5.22
N LEU A 143 -1.34 -15.99 6.51
CA LEU A 143 -1.41 -17.04 7.52
C LEU A 143 -2.65 -17.95 7.36
N GLU A 144 -3.80 -17.39 6.99
CA GLU A 144 -5.01 -18.15 6.65
C GLU A 144 -4.73 -19.12 5.50
N LYS A 145 -4.02 -18.67 4.46
CA LYS A 145 -3.55 -19.55 3.37
C LYS A 145 -2.60 -20.65 3.86
N GLN A 146 -1.85 -20.40 4.93
CA GLN A 146 -0.97 -21.38 5.59
C GLN A 146 -1.68 -22.27 6.63
N LYS A 147 -3.02 -22.25 6.70
CA LYS A 147 -3.87 -23.12 7.54
C LYS A 147 -3.79 -22.88 9.05
N PHE A 148 -3.44 -21.67 9.48
CA PHE A 148 -3.70 -21.26 10.87
C PHE A 148 -5.12 -20.70 10.96
N GLU A 149 -6.00 -21.33 11.74
CA GLU A 149 -7.31 -20.77 12.07
C GLU A 149 -7.12 -19.60 13.05
N THR A 150 -6.87 -18.41 12.51
CA THR A 150 -6.91 -17.16 13.27
C THR A 150 -8.17 -16.40 12.89
N LYS A 151 -8.93 -15.96 13.90
CA LYS A 151 -10.06 -15.04 13.70
C LYS A 151 -9.50 -13.72 13.17
N PRO A 152 -10.04 -13.14 12.08
CA PRO A 152 -9.52 -11.89 11.54
C PRO A 152 -9.64 -10.78 12.57
N THR A 153 -8.55 -10.05 12.82
CA THR A 153 -8.53 -8.94 13.79
C THR A 153 -8.84 -7.61 13.12
N VAL A 154 -8.64 -7.51 11.81
CA VAL A 154 -8.82 -6.28 11.03
C VAL A 154 -9.84 -6.51 9.92
N LEU A 155 -10.78 -5.56 9.78
CA LEU A 155 -11.76 -5.55 8.70
C LEU A 155 -11.17 -4.88 7.45
N LEU A 156 -11.56 -5.36 6.26
CA LEU A 156 -11.10 -4.77 4.99
C LEU A 156 -11.41 -3.27 4.88
N LEU A 157 -12.53 -2.81 5.47
CA LEU A 157 -12.93 -1.40 5.47
C LEU A 157 -12.00 -0.51 6.31
N GLN A 158 -11.30 -1.07 7.30
CA GLN A 158 -10.33 -0.35 8.13
C GLN A 158 -8.96 -0.19 7.44
N THR A 159 -8.84 -0.69 6.20
CA THR A 159 -7.61 -0.63 5.42
C THR A 159 -7.70 0.43 4.32
N LEU A 160 -6.59 0.69 3.65
CA LEU A 160 -6.53 1.57 2.48
C LEU A 160 -7.35 1.07 1.28
N HIS A 161 -7.88 -0.17 1.31
CA HIS A 161 -8.50 -0.81 0.15
C HIS A 161 -9.62 0.00 -0.51
N TYR A 162 -10.46 0.65 0.29
CA TYR A 162 -11.55 1.51 -0.20
C TYR A 162 -11.23 3.00 -0.11
N SER A 163 -10.03 3.37 0.30
CA SER A 163 -9.60 4.77 0.34
C SER A 163 -9.53 5.34 -1.07
N ASN A 164 -9.99 6.58 -1.24
CA ASN A 164 -9.91 7.28 -2.52
C ASN A 164 -8.43 7.49 -2.89
N LEU A 165 -8.02 6.97 -4.05
CA LEU A 165 -6.64 6.97 -4.49
C LEU A 165 -6.09 8.38 -4.68
N GLU A 166 -6.88 9.27 -5.27
CA GLU A 166 -6.45 10.65 -5.53
C GLU A 166 -6.22 11.42 -4.22
N LYS A 167 -7.16 11.33 -3.27
CA LYS A 167 -7.02 11.97 -1.96
C LYS A 167 -5.81 11.46 -1.16
N VAL A 168 -5.57 10.15 -1.18
CA VAL A 168 -4.40 9.55 -0.50
C VAL A 168 -3.11 10.05 -1.13
N GLU A 169 -3.03 10.06 -2.46
CA GLU A 169 -1.83 10.56 -3.15
C GLU A 169 -1.60 12.04 -2.93
N ASP A 170 -2.64 12.87 -2.98
CA ASP A 170 -2.49 14.32 -2.81
C ASP A 170 -2.03 14.65 -1.40
N ALA A 171 -2.62 14.02 -0.37
CA ALA A 171 -2.17 14.15 1.01
C ALA A 171 -0.70 13.71 1.18
N LEU A 172 -0.31 12.58 0.58
CA LEU A 172 1.07 12.11 0.61
C LEU A 172 2.03 13.06 -0.11
N VAL A 173 1.65 13.58 -1.28
CA VAL A 173 2.47 14.55 -2.03
C VAL A 173 2.71 15.80 -1.20
N ASP A 174 1.69 16.30 -0.50
CA ASP A 174 1.80 17.49 0.34
C ASP A 174 2.80 17.29 1.48
N VAL A 175 2.74 16.14 2.16
CA VAL A 175 3.71 15.75 3.18
C VAL A 175 5.13 15.67 2.59
N LEU A 176 5.29 15.00 1.46
CA LEU A 176 6.60 14.79 0.83
C LEU A 176 7.23 16.10 0.34
N VAL A 177 6.43 17.05 -0.17
CA VAL A 177 6.89 18.39 -0.52
C VAL A 177 7.31 19.14 0.73
N GLY A 178 6.51 19.10 1.80
CA GLY A 178 6.84 19.72 3.08
C GLY A 178 8.16 19.21 3.66
N LEU A 179 8.36 17.89 3.66
CA LEU A 179 9.61 17.25 4.09
C LEU A 179 10.80 17.63 3.20
N SER A 180 10.60 17.74 1.87
CA SER A 180 11.65 18.15 0.94
C SER A 180 12.12 19.58 1.20
N CYS A 181 11.19 20.49 1.54
CA CYS A 181 11.53 21.86 1.91
C CYS A 181 12.36 21.92 3.20
N ILE A 182 11.96 21.14 4.21
CA ILE A 182 12.70 21.04 5.47
C ILE A 182 14.13 20.56 5.21
N TYR A 183 14.31 19.52 4.39
CA TYR A 183 15.62 18.98 4.06
C TYR A 183 16.50 20.00 3.32
N TRP A 184 15.95 20.74 2.36
CA TRP A 184 16.69 21.76 1.62
C TRP A 184 17.28 22.82 2.56
N ASN A 185 16.47 23.32 3.50
CA ASN A 185 16.89 24.34 4.47
C ASN A 185 17.99 23.84 5.42
N GLN A 186 18.02 22.54 5.74
CA GLN A 186 19.05 21.92 6.59
C GLN A 186 20.42 21.78 5.90
N LYS A 187 20.47 21.75 4.57
CA LYS A 187 21.71 21.60 3.80
C LYS A 187 22.46 22.92 3.58
N GLN A 188 21.81 24.06 3.81
CA GLN A 188 22.37 25.40 3.60
C GLN A 188 23.14 25.95 4.83
N TRP A 189 23.44 25.10 5.81
CA TRP A 189 24.25 25.37 7.00
C TRP A 189 25.37 24.33 7.12
#